data_AF-L1P0F0-F1
#
_entry.id   AF-L1P0F0-F1
#
_cell.length_a   1.000
_cell.length_b   1.000
_cell.length_c   1.000
_cell.angle_alpha   90.00
_cell.angle_beta   90.00
_cell.angle_gamma   90.00
#
_symmetry.space_group_name_H-M   'P 1'
#
loop_
_entity.id
_entity.type
_entity.pdbx_description
1 polymer ?
#
loop_
_entity_poly.entity_id
_entity_poly.type
_entity_poly.pdbx_seq_one_letter_code
_entity_poly.pdbx_strand_id
1 'polypeptide(L)'
;MENINQTEKDLELYLARFFDIYDIEKLIIYLSVTNKTDKYKGFSIPIFEISEALLGQKEFCLSNPIPPERINPSDKKDKNLLEFFYILDVNLKNELEKMKGKGVTLKARVKTFDEKEFISNEMNIDDLFKVEDNLQKR
;
A
#
# COMPACT_ATOMS: atom_id res chain seq x y z
N MET A 1 19.02 -7.94 -9.73
CA MET A 1 18.05 -6.87 -10.00
C MET A 1 17.84 -6.17 -8.68
N GLU A 2 18.31 -4.93 -8.57
CA GLU A 2 18.16 -4.14 -7.34
C GLU A 2 16.71 -3.69 -7.22
N ASN A 3 16.06 -4.06 -6.11
CA ASN A 3 14.78 -3.50 -5.69
C ASN A 3 15.05 -2.05 -5.28
N ILE A 4 14.98 -1.13 -6.24
CA ILE A 4 15.13 0.30 -5.96
C ILE A 4 13.81 0.77 -5.36
N ASN A 5 13.67 0.64 -4.04
CA ASN A 5 12.87 1.62 -3.32
C ASN A 5 13.47 2.97 -3.69
N GLN A 6 12.74 3.80 -4.45
CA GLN A 6 13.16 5.18 -4.66
C GLN A 6 12.91 5.95 -3.37
N THR A 7 13.71 5.63 -2.35
CA THR A 7 13.94 6.55 -1.24
C THR A 7 14.83 7.64 -1.80
N GLU A 8 14.20 8.63 -2.42
CA GLU A 8 14.90 9.89 -2.62
C GLU A 8 15.22 10.48 -1.24
N LYS A 9 16.27 11.30 -1.14
CA LYS A 9 16.59 12.01 0.10
C LYS A 9 15.38 12.76 0.67
N ASP A 10 14.46 13.17 -0.22
CA ASP A 10 13.37 14.08 0.07
C ASP A 10 12.04 13.35 0.37
N LEU A 11 11.87 12.10 -0.05
CA LEU A 11 10.61 11.36 0.03
C LEU A 11 10.81 9.84 0.16
N GLU A 12 9.95 9.21 0.94
CA GLU A 12 9.83 7.75 1.03
C GLU A 12 8.40 7.30 0.74
N LEU A 13 8.26 6.26 -0.08
CA LEU A 13 6.99 5.65 -0.41
C LEU A 13 7.05 4.16 -0.06
N TYR A 14 6.20 3.73 0.88
CA TYR A 14 6.24 2.36 1.40
C TYR A 14 4.87 1.69 1.31
N LEU A 15 4.85 0.52 0.66
CA LEU A 15 3.69 -0.31 0.40
C LEU A 15 3.80 -1.62 1.19
N ALA A 16 2.77 -1.95 1.95
CA ALA A 16 2.70 -3.19 2.70
C ALA A 16 1.26 -3.66 2.91
N ARG A 17 1.11 -4.88 3.43
CA ARG A 17 -0.13 -5.30 4.09
C ARG A 17 -0.20 -4.68 5.48
N PHE A 18 -1.38 -4.19 5.85
CA PHE A 18 -1.69 -3.86 7.23
C PHE A 18 -2.53 -4.98 7.87
N PHE A 19 -2.19 -5.33 9.11
CA PHE A 19 -2.92 -6.30 9.92
C PHE A 19 -3.80 -5.55 10.92
N ASP A 20 -5.11 -5.60 10.71
CA ASP A 20 -6.06 -5.12 11.69
C ASP A 20 -6.20 -6.16 12.81
N ILE A 21 -5.70 -5.83 14.00
CA ILE A 21 -5.72 -6.71 15.17
C ILE A 21 -7.14 -7.04 15.65
N TYR A 22 -8.14 -6.27 15.22
CA TYR A 22 -9.54 -6.49 15.57
C TYR A 22 -10.31 -7.28 14.51
N ASP A 23 -9.77 -7.40 13.30
CA ASP A 23 -10.41 -8.07 12.18
C ASP A 23 -9.38 -8.61 11.18
N ILE A 24 -8.80 -9.76 11.54
CA ILE A 24 -7.74 -10.43 10.78
C ILE A 24 -8.19 -10.91 9.39
N GLU A 25 -9.51 -10.98 9.15
CA GLU A 25 -10.07 -11.41 7.87
C GLU A 25 -10.04 -10.30 6.81
N LYS A 26 -9.94 -9.04 7.26
CA LYS A 26 -9.75 -7.90 6.36
C LYS A 26 -8.36 -7.93 5.76
N LEU A 27 -8.32 -7.85 4.43
CA LEU A 27 -7.09 -7.58 3.71
C LEU A 27 -7.00 -6.09 3.48
N ILE A 28 -6.03 -5.45 4.14
CA ILE A 28 -5.81 -4.02 4.06
C ILE A 28 -4.47 -3.79 3.36
N ILE A 29 -4.51 -3.06 2.25
CA ILE A 29 -3.31 -2.48 1.64
C ILE A 29 -3.01 -1.17 2.34
N TYR A 30 -1.78 -1.04 2.81
CA TYR A 30 -1.25 0.17 3.40
C TYR A 30 -0.18 0.79 2.51
N LEU A 31 -0.32 2.08 2.27
CA LEU A 31 0.67 2.90 1.58
C LEU A 31 0.96 4.13 2.44
N SER A 32 2.24 4.37 2.74
CA SER A 32 2.68 5.62 3.34
C SER A 32 3.55 6.44 2.40
N VAL A 33 3.29 7.74 2.38
CA VAL A 33 4.08 8.77 1.73
C VAL A 33 4.69 9.65 2.82
N THR A 34 6.00 9.58 3.00
CA THR A 34 6.72 10.38 3.99
C THR A 34 7.52 11.47 3.30
N ASN A 35 7.06 12.72 3.40
CA ASN A 35 7.76 13.90 2.90
C ASN A 35 8.82 14.36 3.91
N LYS A 36 10.06 13.92 3.72
CA LYS A 36 11.17 14.11 4.68
C LYS A 36 11.67 15.55 4.76
N THR A 37 11.29 16.41 3.82
CA THR A 37 11.91 17.73 3.61
C THR A 37 10.89 18.87 3.50
N ASP A 38 9.60 18.62 3.74
CA ASP A 38 8.49 19.56 3.54
C ASP A 38 8.41 20.15 2.11
N LYS A 39 9.14 19.57 1.15
CA LYS A 39 9.30 20.10 -0.22
C LYS A 39 8.03 19.97 -1.06
N TYR A 40 7.30 18.88 -0.87
CA TYR A 40 6.11 18.54 -1.64
C TYR A 40 4.83 18.98 -0.91
N LYS A 41 3.96 19.74 -1.59
CA LYS A 41 2.75 20.33 -0.99
C LYS A 41 1.53 19.42 -0.98
N GLY A 42 1.59 18.31 -1.72
CA GLY A 42 0.48 17.38 -1.87
C GLY A 42 0.79 16.29 -2.89
N PHE A 43 -0.03 15.25 -2.86
CA PHE A 43 0.11 14.05 -3.67
C PHE A 43 -1.21 13.66 -4.32
N SER A 44 -1.14 13.00 -5.47
CA SER A 44 -2.27 12.41 -6.17
C SER A 44 -2.82 11.20 -5.42
N ILE A 45 -4.00 10.74 -5.84
CA ILE A 45 -4.48 9.40 -5.47
C ILE A 45 -3.45 8.37 -5.99
N PRO A 46 -3.10 7.34 -5.20
CA PRO A 46 -2.20 6.29 -5.62
C PRO A 46 -2.74 5.47 -6.80
N ILE A 47 -1.86 5.15 -7.74
CA ILE A 47 -2.10 4.16 -8.80
C ILE A 47 -1.32 2.91 -8.44
N PHE A 48 -1.99 1.76 -8.43
CA PHE A 48 -1.37 0.48 -8.15
C PHE A 48 -1.03 -0.23 -9.47
N GLU A 49 0.20 -0.73 -9.57
CA GLU A 49 0.66 -1.53 -10.70
C GLU A 49 0.93 -2.97 -10.25
N ILE A 50 0.34 -3.94 -10.96
CA ILE A 50 0.52 -5.37 -10.74
C ILE A 50 1.34 -6.01 -11.87
N SER A 51 2.27 -6.88 -11.52
CA SER A 51 3.21 -7.46 -12.49
C SER A 51 2.54 -8.36 -13.54
N GLU A 52 1.46 -9.05 -13.13
CA GLU A 52 0.59 -9.88 -13.98
C GLU A 52 -0.80 -9.22 -14.07
N ALA A 53 -1.36 -9.13 -15.29
CA ALA A 53 -2.59 -8.39 -15.51
C ALA A 53 -3.77 -8.99 -14.72
N LEU A 54 -4.40 -8.15 -13.91
CA LEU A 54 -5.61 -8.43 -13.16
C LEU A 54 -6.82 -8.00 -14.00
N LEU A 55 -7.71 -8.92 -14.34
CA LEU A 55 -8.88 -8.63 -15.20
C LEU A 55 -8.50 -7.92 -16.53
N GLY A 56 -7.33 -8.27 -17.08
CA GLY A 56 -6.80 -7.68 -18.32
C GLY A 56 -6.12 -6.33 -18.16
N GLN A 57 -5.99 -5.80 -16.95
CA GLN A 57 -5.33 -4.52 -16.67
C GLN A 57 -4.14 -4.70 -15.71
N LYS A 58 -3.07 -3.93 -15.92
CA LYS A 58 -1.90 -3.92 -15.02
C LYS A 58 -1.92 -2.77 -14.02
N GLU A 59 -2.74 -1.76 -14.26
CA GLU A 59 -2.83 -0.58 -13.42
C GLU A 59 -4.27 -0.39 -12.97
N PHE A 60 -4.46 -0.05 -11.69
CA PHE A 60 -5.78 0.22 -11.13
C PHE A 60 -5.68 1.18 -9.95
N CYS A 61 -6.79 1.87 -9.66
CA CYS A 61 -6.91 2.72 -8.48
C CYS A 61 -7.82 2.06 -7.46
N LEU A 62 -7.46 2.18 -6.18
CA LEU A 62 -8.35 1.81 -5.08
C LEU A 62 -9.12 3.05 -4.63
N SER A 63 -10.44 2.93 -4.55
CA SER A 63 -11.31 3.98 -4.06
C SER A 63 -11.46 3.94 -2.54
N ASN A 64 -11.83 5.07 -1.94
CA ASN A 64 -12.24 5.17 -0.53
C ASN A 64 -11.19 4.69 0.48
N PRO A 65 -9.99 5.31 0.51
CA PRO A 65 -9.05 5.03 1.58
C PRO A 65 -9.69 5.35 2.94
N ILE A 66 -9.40 4.51 3.92
CA ILE A 66 -9.86 4.66 5.28
C ILE A 66 -8.95 5.68 5.96
N PRO A 67 -9.53 6.70 6.63
CA PRO A 67 -8.75 7.63 7.44
C PRO A 67 -7.98 6.87 8.53
N PRO A 68 -6.69 7.18 8.77
CA PRO A 68 -5.87 6.50 9.78
C PRO A 68 -6.54 6.48 11.17
N GLU A 69 -7.26 7.55 11.52
CA GLU A 69 -7.95 7.68 12.81
C GLU A 69 -9.08 6.66 13.02
N ARG A 70 -9.58 6.04 11.94
CA ARG A 70 -10.57 4.95 12.05
C ARG A 70 -9.93 3.60 12.33
N ILE A 71 -8.63 3.45 12.07
CA ILE A 71 -7.87 2.22 12.33
C ILE A 71 -7.25 2.29 13.71
N ASN A 72 -6.57 3.40 14.02
CA ASN A 72 -6.07 3.67 15.35
C ASN A 72 -6.45 5.11 15.76
N PRO A 73 -7.51 5.28 16.58
CA PRO A 73 -7.96 6.60 17.03
C PRO A 73 -6.91 7.37 17.84
N SER A 74 -5.88 6.69 18.34
CA SER A 74 -4.78 7.30 19.10
C SER A 74 -3.61 7.78 18.23
N ASP A 75 -3.62 7.50 16.92
CA ASP A 75 -2.58 7.97 16.01
C ASP A 75 -2.62 9.50 15.91
N LYS A 76 -1.47 10.11 16.22
CA LYS A 76 -1.28 11.55 16.09
C LYS A 76 -1.01 11.85 14.63
N LYS A 77 -1.69 12.87 14.10
CA LYS A 77 -1.38 13.41 12.77
C LYS A 77 0.06 13.87 12.70
N ASP A 78 0.88 13.18 11.93
CA ASP A 78 2.15 13.69 11.46
C ASP A 78 1.90 14.43 10.13
N LYS A 79 2.25 15.72 10.10
CA LYS A 79 2.07 16.58 8.92
C LYS A 79 2.90 16.14 7.71
N ASN A 80 3.93 15.33 7.93
CA ASN A 80 4.86 14.87 6.91
C ASN A 80 4.54 13.46 6.41
N LEU A 81 3.57 12.80 7.05
CA LEU A 81 3.15 11.45 6.73
C LEU A 81 1.73 11.49 6.16
N LEU A 82 1.57 10.99 4.94
CA LEU A 82 0.27 10.73 4.34
C LEU A 82 0.08 9.23 4.21
N GLU A 83 -1.01 8.72 4.76
CA GLU A 83 -1.29 7.28 4.80
C GLU A 83 -2.58 6.97 4.08
N PHE A 84 -2.55 5.88 3.32
CA PHE A 84 -3.69 5.32 2.64
C PHE A 84 -3.89 3.89 3.09
N PHE A 85 -5.07 3.60 3.62
CA PHE A 85 -5.49 2.26 4.01
C PHE A 85 -6.67 1.83 3.16
N TYR A 86 -6.51 0.76 2.39
CA TYR A 86 -7.56 0.25 1.52
C TYR A 86 -8.00 -1.14 1.96
N ILE A 87 -9.22 -1.26 2.48
CA ILE A 87 -9.86 -2.57 2.61
C ILE A 87 -10.18 -3.06 1.20
N LEU A 88 -9.66 -4.24 0.87
CA LEU A 88 -10.00 -4.89 -0.38
C LEU A 88 -11.43 -5.40 -0.32
N ASP A 89 -12.22 -5.07 -1.34
CA ASP A 89 -13.51 -5.72 -1.52
C ASP A 89 -13.33 -7.20 -1.87
N VAL A 90 -14.41 -7.97 -1.67
CA VAL A 90 -14.40 -9.42 -1.88
C VAL A 90 -14.03 -9.81 -3.31
N ASN A 91 -14.45 -9.05 -4.33
CA ASN A 91 -14.17 -9.39 -5.71
C ASN A 91 -12.68 -9.23 -6.02
N LEU A 92 -12.11 -8.08 -5.64
CA LEU A 92 -10.69 -7.82 -5.82
C LEU A 92 -9.83 -8.81 -5.02
N LYS A 93 -10.20 -9.10 -3.76
CA LYS A 93 -9.56 -10.14 -2.95
C LYS A 93 -9.52 -11.48 -3.67
N ASN A 94 -10.66 -11.94 -4.20
CA ASN A 94 -10.76 -13.24 -4.86
C ASN A 94 -9.91 -13.30 -6.15
N GLU A 95 -9.82 -12.21 -6.92
CA GLU A 95 -8.96 -12.18 -8.10
C GLU A 95 -7.47 -12.20 -7.74
N LEU A 96 -7.06 -11.47 -6.69
CA LEU A 96 -5.68 -11.51 -6.19
C LEU A 96 -5.33 -12.87 -5.59
N GLU A 97 -6.28 -13.57 -4.95
CA GLU A 97 -6.05 -14.90 -4.38
C GLU A 97 -5.69 -15.93 -5.45
N LYS A 98 -6.26 -15.82 -6.66
CA LYS A 98 -5.90 -16.68 -7.81
C LYS A 98 -4.45 -16.48 -8.30
N MET A 99 -3.78 -15.42 -7.84
CA MET A 99 -2.38 -15.13 -8.16
C MET A 99 -1.41 -15.67 -7.12
N LYS A 100 -1.91 -16.27 -6.03
CA LYS A 100 -1.09 -16.81 -4.95
C LYS A 100 -0.12 -17.88 -5.46
N GLY A 101 1.14 -17.81 -5.00
CA GLY A 101 2.21 -18.73 -5.35
C GLY A 101 2.83 -18.52 -6.74
N LYS A 102 2.38 -17.51 -7.50
CA LYS A 102 2.91 -17.20 -8.84
C LYS A 102 4.05 -16.19 -8.82
N GLY A 103 4.40 -15.62 -7.67
CA GLY A 103 5.41 -14.58 -7.56
C GLY A 103 4.99 -13.24 -8.16
N VAL A 104 3.68 -12.98 -8.23
CA VAL A 104 3.12 -11.69 -8.69
C VAL A 104 3.42 -10.61 -7.65
N THR A 105 3.82 -9.43 -8.10
CA THR A 105 4.15 -8.28 -7.24
C THR A 105 3.24 -7.09 -7.52
N LEU A 106 3.08 -6.26 -6.49
CA LEU A 106 2.35 -5.00 -6.50
C LEU A 106 3.29 -3.85 -6.16
N LYS A 107 3.13 -2.72 -6.86
CA LYS A 107 3.74 -1.42 -6.54
C LYS A 107 2.68 -0.34 -6.50
N ALA A 108 2.97 0.76 -5.81
CA ALA A 108 2.18 1.97 -5.88
C ALA A 108 2.99 3.10 -6.52
N ARG A 109 2.30 3.95 -7.27
CA ARG A 109 2.80 5.20 -7.82
C ARG A 109 2.01 6.35 -7.25
N VAL A 110 2.70 7.42 -6.85
CA VAL A 110 2.08 8.69 -6.48
C VAL A 110 2.77 9.80 -7.23
N LYS A 111 1.99 10.82 -7.62
CA LYS A 111 2.52 12.03 -8.22
C LYS A 111 2.36 13.20 -7.27
N THR A 112 3.32 14.10 -7.30
CA THR A 112 3.18 15.41 -6.68
C THR A 112 2.35 16.33 -7.58
N PHE A 113 1.93 17.49 -7.08
CA PHE A 113 1.17 18.48 -7.87
C PHE A 113 1.96 19.11 -9.02
N ASP A 114 3.29 19.03 -8.99
CA ASP A 114 4.19 19.37 -10.09
C ASP A 114 4.50 18.16 -11.00
N GLU A 115 3.67 17.12 -10.95
CA GLU A 115 3.73 15.91 -11.79
C GLU A 115 5.00 15.06 -11.65
N LYS A 116 5.79 15.27 -10.57
CA LYS A 116 6.90 14.38 -10.26
C LYS A 116 6.37 13.06 -9.69
N GLU A 117 6.76 11.96 -10.30
CA GLU A 117 6.33 10.61 -9.94
C GLU A 117 7.31 9.92 -8.98
N PHE A 118 6.76 9.18 -8.03
CA PHE A 118 7.47 8.35 -7.07
C PHE A 118 6.87 6.95 -7.02
N ILE A 119 7.71 5.94 -6.85
CA ILE A 119 7.34 4.53 -6.88
C ILE A 119 7.72 3.88 -5.55
N SER A 120 6.83 3.03 -5.02
CA SER A 120 7.04 2.33 -3.76
C SER A 120 8.00 1.15 -3.93
N ASN A 121 8.28 0.47 -2.82
CA ASN A 121 8.77 -0.91 -2.87
C ASN A 121 7.80 -1.84 -3.60
N GLU A 122 8.33 -2.98 -4.04
CA GLU A 122 7.53 -4.14 -4.42
C GLU A 122 7.01 -4.86 -3.18
N MET A 123 5.75 -5.30 -3.25
CA MET A 123 5.17 -6.23 -2.30
C MET A 123 4.71 -7.48 -3.07
N ASN A 124 4.98 -8.67 -2.55
CA ASN A 124 4.47 -9.90 -3.15
C ASN A 124 2.98 -10.05 -2.83
N ILE A 125 2.17 -10.46 -3.80
CA ILE A 125 0.73 -10.72 -3.57
C ILE A 125 0.54 -11.77 -2.47
N ASP A 126 1.43 -12.74 -2.33
CA ASP A 126 1.36 -13.73 -1.24
C ASP A 126 1.42 -13.08 0.15
N ASP A 127 2.14 -11.96 0.29
CA ASP A 127 2.24 -11.21 1.56
C ASP A 127 0.88 -10.64 1.98
N LEU A 128 0.00 -10.33 1.03
CA LEU A 128 -1.37 -9.92 1.32
C LEU A 128 -2.19 -11.01 1.99
N PHE A 129 -1.81 -12.29 1.88
CA PHE A 129 -2.58 -13.42 2.41
C PHE A 129 -1.88 -14.16 3.55
N LYS A 130 -0.66 -13.75 3.96
CA LYS A 130 0.04 -14.33 5.11
C LYS A 130 -0.72 -14.06 6.40
N VAL A 131 -1.07 -15.06 7.18
CA VAL A 131 -1.56 -14.80 8.54
C VAL A 131 -0.36 -14.36 9.38
N GLU A 132 -0.52 -13.35 10.23
CA GLU A 132 0.54 -13.00 11.18
C GLU A 132 0.68 -14.16 12.17
N ASP A 133 1.79 -14.90 12.14
CA ASP A 133 2.05 -16.07 13.00
C ASP A 133 2.23 -15.71 14.51
N ASN A 134 1.79 -14.53 14.95
CA ASN A 134 1.96 -14.02 16.31
C ASN A 134 0.79 -14.31 17.25
N LEU A 135 0.22 -15.54 17.19
CA LEU A 135 -0.65 -16.08 18.25
C LEU A 135 -0.03 -17.27 19.01
N GLN A 136 1.28 -17.48 18.92
CA GLN A 136 2.02 -18.37 19.82
C GLN A 136 3.16 -17.64 20.52
N LYS A 137 2.82 -16.88 21.58
CA LYS A 137 3.65 -16.59 22.78
C LYS A 137 3.03 -15.43 23.57
N ARG A 138 1.90 -15.68 24.22
CA ARG A 138 1.54 -15.01 25.49
C ARG A 138 0.85 -16.03 26.39
#